data_AF-A0A1J3H9I6-F1
#
_entry.id   AF-A0A1J3H9I6-F1
#
_cell.length_a   1.000
_cell.length_b   1.000
_cell.length_c   1.000
_cell.angle_alpha   90.00
_cell.angle_beta   90.00
_cell.angle_gamma   90.00
#
_symmetry.space_group_name_H-M   'P 1'
#
loop_
_entity.id
_entity.type
_entity.pdbx_description
1 polymer ?
#
loop_
_entity_poly.entity_id
_entity_poly.type
_entity_poly.pdbx_seq_one_letter_code
_entity_poly.pdbx_strand_id
1 'polypeptide(L)'
;ANGRWKEMAKLRLRMKKRGMRKKPACSWIEVKNKTHGFVSGDRSHPSMERINEFLKAVLEQMEREGYVADTSGVLHDVDEDHKRELLYGHSERLAVAFGIINTEAGTTIR
;
A
#
# COMPACT_ATOMS: atom_id res chain seq x y z
N ALA A 1 -9.45 5.94 22.61
CA ALA A 1 -8.43 4.87 22.68
C ALA A 1 -7.11 5.47 23.17
N ASN A 2 -6.53 4.95 24.25
CA ASN A 2 -5.32 5.53 24.85
C ASN A 2 -4.07 5.24 24.00
N GLY A 3 -3.70 6.20 23.15
CA GLY A 3 -2.55 6.16 22.24
C GLY A 3 -1.20 6.13 22.95
N ARG A 4 -0.77 4.94 23.40
CA ARG A 4 0.59 4.71 23.93
C ARG A 4 1.63 4.54 22.82
N TRP A 5 1.58 5.37 21.78
CA TRP A 5 2.46 5.30 20.60
C TRP A 5 3.94 5.38 20.95
N LYS A 6 4.31 6.26 21.90
CA LYS A 6 5.68 6.38 22.40
C LYS A 6 6.19 5.07 23.01
N GLU A 7 5.36 4.37 23.78
CA GLU A 7 5.72 3.09 24.40
C GLU A 7 5.74 1.95 23.37
N MET A 8 4.82 1.94 22.41
CA MET A 8 4.86 1.00 21.29
C MET A 8 6.10 1.19 20.42
N ALA A 9 6.52 2.43 20.16
CA ALA A 9 7.74 2.75 19.42
C ALA A 9 8.99 2.25 20.17
N LYS A 10 9.07 2.50 21.50
CA LYS A 10 10.14 1.96 22.35
C LYS A 10 10.18 0.43 22.34
N LEU A 11 9.02 -0.23 22.39
CA LEU A 11 8.92 -1.69 22.31
C LEU A 11 9.39 -2.22 20.95
N ARG A 12 8.89 -1.64 19.85
CA ARG A 12 9.32 -1.97 18.47
C ARG A 12 10.82 -1.81 18.27
N LEU A 13 11.40 -0.74 18.80
CA LEU A 13 12.85 -0.51 18.74
C LEU A 13 13.62 -1.60 19.50
N ARG A 14 13.17 -1.97 20.70
CA ARG A 14 13.78 -3.07 21.47
C ARG A 14 13.67 -4.40 20.73
N MET A 15 12.52 -4.69 20.12
CA MET A 15 12.34 -5.90 19.30
C MET A 15 13.31 -5.91 18.11
N LYS A 16 13.42 -4.80 17.38
CA LYS A 16 14.36 -4.65 16.26
C LYS A 16 15.81 -4.85 16.69
N LYS A 17 16.23 -4.27 17.82
CA LYS A 17 17.59 -4.45 18.40
C LYS A 17 17.89 -5.91 18.76
N ARG A 18 16.88 -6.71 19.11
CA ARG A 18 17.00 -8.15 19.39
C ARG A 18 16.88 -9.01 18.11
N GLY A 19 16.86 -8.40 16.93
CA GLY A 19 16.71 -9.11 15.65
C GLY A 19 15.29 -9.57 15.33
N MET A 20 14.29 -9.27 16.17
CA MET A 20 12.89 -9.62 15.87
C MET A 20 12.34 -8.72 14.77
N ARG A 21 11.92 -9.34 13.66
CA ARG A 21 11.27 -8.68 12.53
C ARG A 21 9.93 -9.36 12.27
N LYS A 22 8.86 -8.57 12.16
CA LYS A 22 7.59 -9.06 11.64
C LYS A 22 7.79 -9.37 10.15
N LYS A 23 7.31 -10.53 9.68
CA LYS A 23 7.19 -10.77 8.24
C LYS A 23 6.15 -9.80 7.68
N PRO A 24 6.51 -8.93 6.73
CA PRO A 24 5.54 -8.02 6.13
C PRO A 24 4.48 -8.85 5.38
N ALA A 25 3.27 -8.30 5.28
CA ALA A 25 2.30 -8.80 4.32
C ALA A 25 2.80 -8.45 2.92
N CYS A 26 2.61 -9.37 1.98
CA CYS A 26 2.87 -9.14 0.58
C CYS A 26 1.68 -9.57 -0.25
N SER A 27 1.53 -8.93 -1.39
CA SER A 27 0.62 -9.32 -2.46
C SER A 27 1.46 -9.57 -3.69
N TRP A 28 1.03 -10.49 -4.55
CA TRP A 28 1.70 -10.75 -5.82
C TRP A 28 0.68 -10.84 -6.93
N ILE A 29 1.16 -10.70 -8.15
CA ILE A 29 0.39 -10.74 -9.38
C ILE A 29 1.22 -11.39 -10.48
N GLU A 30 0.57 -12.12 -11.38
CA GLU A 30 1.20 -12.64 -12.59
C GLU A 30 0.88 -11.78 -13.81
N VAL A 31 1.93 -11.27 -14.47
CA VAL A 31 1.82 -10.49 -15.71
C VAL A 31 2.85 -10.99 -16.70
N LYS A 32 2.42 -11.35 -17.92
CA LYS A 32 3.30 -11.83 -18.99
C LYS A 32 4.21 -13.00 -18.53
N ASN A 33 3.61 -13.98 -17.84
CA ASN A 33 4.28 -15.14 -17.24
C ASN A 33 5.41 -14.78 -16.25
N LYS A 34 5.34 -13.60 -15.61
CA LYS A 34 6.25 -13.18 -14.56
C LYS A 34 5.47 -12.83 -13.31
N THR A 35 5.94 -13.33 -12.17
CA THR A 35 5.39 -12.98 -10.86
C THR A 35 6.03 -11.70 -10.35
N HIS A 36 5.21 -10.72 -9.98
CA HIS A 36 5.63 -9.46 -9.38
C HIS A 36 5.11 -9.39 -7.96
N GLY A 37 6.01 -9.21 -6.99
CA GLY A 37 5.69 -9.10 -5.58
C GLY A 37 5.70 -7.65 -5.11
N PHE A 38 4.72 -7.29 -4.28
CA PHE A 38 4.57 -5.98 -3.69
C PHE A 38 4.46 -6.08 -2.18
N VAL A 39 5.13 -5.16 -1.48
CA VAL A 39 5.10 -5.01 -0.03
C VAL A 39 4.79 -3.56 0.28
N SER A 40 3.89 -3.31 1.23
CA SER A 40 3.58 -1.95 1.65
C SER A 40 4.82 -1.20 2.12
N GLY A 41 5.03 0.00 1.54
CA GLY A 41 6.19 0.85 1.81
C GLY A 41 7.48 0.45 1.10
N ASP A 42 7.49 -0.64 0.32
CA ASP A 42 8.60 -0.96 -0.58
C ASP A 42 8.52 -0.10 -1.84
N ARG A 43 9.66 0.53 -2.21
CA ARG A 43 9.79 1.40 -3.38
C ARG A 43 10.84 0.88 -4.38
N SER A 44 11.31 -0.35 -4.19
CA SER A 44 12.38 -0.96 -5.01
C SER A 44 11.90 -1.45 -6.38
N HIS A 45 10.58 -1.62 -6.57
CA HIS A 45 10.04 -2.11 -7.84
C HIS A 45 10.27 -1.07 -8.96
N PRO A 46 10.82 -1.46 -10.14
CA PRO A 46 11.15 -0.50 -11.21
C PRO A 46 9.94 0.31 -11.71
N SER A 47 8.74 -0.26 -11.64
CA SER A 47 7.49 0.42 -12.06
C SER A 47 6.81 1.21 -10.93
N MET A 48 7.43 1.37 -9.76
CA MET A 48 6.79 1.96 -8.58
C MET A 48 6.26 3.37 -8.82
N GLU A 49 7.02 4.21 -9.54
CA GLU A 49 6.60 5.56 -9.89
C GLU A 49 5.30 5.56 -10.71
N ARG A 50 5.29 4.81 -11.81
CA ARG A 50 4.11 4.67 -12.67
C ARG A 50 2.90 4.09 -11.95
N ILE A 51 3.10 3.15 -11.03
CA ILE A 51 2.04 2.58 -10.19
C ILE A 51 1.44 3.66 -9.28
N ASN A 52 2.28 4.46 -8.63
CA ASN A 52 1.82 5.53 -7.74
C ASN A 52 1.05 6.61 -8.51
N GLU A 53 1.54 7.02 -9.67
CA GLU A 53 0.86 7.99 -10.54
C GLU A 53 -0.53 7.50 -10.97
N PHE A 54 -0.62 6.23 -11.39
CA PHE A 54 -1.89 5.62 -11.76
C PHE A 54 -2.88 5.58 -10.58
N LEU A 55 -2.43 5.13 -9.40
CA LEU A 55 -3.27 5.08 -8.21
C LEU A 55 -3.76 6.48 -7.80
N LYS A 56 -2.91 7.49 -7.91
CA LYS A 56 -3.28 8.89 -7.65
C LYS A 56 -4.36 9.36 -8.63
N ALA A 57 -4.19 9.11 -9.92
CA ALA A 57 -5.18 9.51 -10.94
C ALA A 57 -6.54 8.82 -10.75
N VAL A 58 -6.52 7.51 -10.44
CA VAL A 58 -7.74 6.74 -10.15
C VAL A 58 -8.44 7.29 -8.92
N LEU A 59 -7.70 7.60 -7.85
CA LEU A 59 -8.27 8.20 -6.65
C LEU A 59 -8.92 9.55 -6.94
N GLU A 60 -8.20 10.46 -7.61
CA GLU A 60 -8.73 11.79 -7.95
C GLU A 60 -9.99 11.70 -8.81
N GLN A 61 -10.12 10.65 -9.64
CA GLN A 61 -11.36 10.36 -10.36
C GLN A 61 -12.46 9.86 -9.41
N MET A 62 -12.17 8.89 -8.55
CA MET A 62 -13.14 8.34 -7.60
C MET A 62 -13.68 9.42 -6.65
N GLU A 63 -12.81 10.29 -6.13
CA GLU A 63 -13.19 11.39 -5.23
C GLU A 63 -14.09 12.41 -5.94
N ARG A 64 -13.82 12.73 -7.22
CA ARG A 64 -14.71 13.56 -8.04
C ARG A 64 -16.09 12.94 -8.26
N GLU A 65 -16.17 11.62 -8.26
CA GLU A 65 -17.43 10.86 -8.33
C GLU A 65 -18.11 10.68 -6.96
N GLY A 66 -17.53 11.23 -5.88
CA GLY A 66 -18.10 11.22 -4.54
C GLY A 66 -17.62 10.10 -3.63
N TYR A 67 -16.58 9.35 -4.02
CA TYR A 67 -15.95 8.37 -3.13
C TYR A 67 -15.31 9.07 -1.92
N VAL A 68 -15.57 8.54 -0.73
CA VAL A 68 -14.93 8.96 0.52
C VAL A 68 -14.10 7.78 1.05
N ALA A 69 -12.80 7.98 1.18
CA ALA A 69 -11.90 6.95 1.69
C ALA A 69 -12.22 6.60 3.16
N ASP A 70 -12.42 5.31 3.44
CA ASP A 70 -12.56 4.83 4.82
C ASP A 70 -11.18 4.72 5.49
N THR A 71 -10.87 5.67 6.37
CA THR A 71 -9.63 5.71 7.15
C THR A 71 -9.74 5.06 8.53
N SER A 72 -10.89 4.47 8.87
CA SER A 72 -11.12 3.87 10.20
C SER A 72 -10.13 2.74 10.54
N GLY A 73 -9.63 2.03 9.52
CA GLY A 73 -8.61 0.99 9.65
C GLY A 73 -7.19 1.51 9.85
N VAL A 74 -6.92 2.79 9.57
CA VAL A 74 -5.59 3.39 9.75
C VAL A 74 -5.47 3.92 11.18
N LEU A 75 -4.97 3.05 12.06
CA LEU A 75 -4.86 3.37 13.48
C LEU A 75 -3.76 4.38 13.80
N HIS A 76 -2.88 4.72 12.85
CA HIS A 76 -1.77 5.65 13.09
C HIS A 76 -2.31 7.05 13.45
N ASP A 77 -1.67 7.65 14.46
CA ASP A 77 -1.95 9.02 14.91
C ASP A 77 -1.24 10.02 13.98
N VAL A 78 -1.76 10.13 12.77
CA VAL A 78 -1.35 11.07 11.71
C VAL A 78 -2.60 11.78 11.19
N ASP A 79 -2.43 12.89 10.48
CA ASP A 79 -3.56 13.59 9.87
C ASP A 79 -4.26 12.73 8.80
N GLU A 80 -5.49 13.11 8.45
CA GLU A 80 -6.32 12.34 7.52
C GLU A 80 -5.73 12.27 6.11
N ASP A 81 -4.96 13.27 5.66
CA ASP A 81 -4.26 13.22 4.38
C ASP A 81 -3.20 12.11 4.39
N HIS A 82 -2.43 12.00 5.46
CA HIS A 82 -1.45 10.90 5.62
C HIS A 82 -2.11 9.54 5.82
N LYS A 83 -3.27 9.46 6.50
CA LYS A 83 -4.01 8.19 6.58
C LYS A 83 -4.48 7.73 5.21
N ARG A 84 -4.96 8.66 4.37
CA ARG A 84 -5.29 8.40 2.97
C ARG A 84 -4.06 7.88 2.23
N GLU A 85 -2.92 8.54 2.31
CA GLU A 85 -1.68 8.09 1.67
C GLU A 85 -1.29 6.65 2.07
N LEU A 86 -1.37 6.33 3.37
CA LEU A 86 -1.10 4.99 3.88
C LEU A 86 -2.05 3.93 3.30
N LEU A 87 -3.31 4.27 3.04
CA LEU A 87 -4.26 3.36 2.39
C LEU A 87 -3.89 3.08 0.93
N TYR A 88 -3.26 4.00 0.21
CA TYR A 88 -2.86 3.74 -1.18
C TYR A 88 -1.60 2.88 -1.27
N GLY A 89 -0.77 2.89 -0.23
CA GLY A 89 0.42 2.05 -0.11
C GLY A 89 0.14 0.57 0.22
N HIS A 90 -1.11 0.12 0.23
CA HIS A 90 -1.47 -1.29 0.45
C HIS A 90 -0.95 -2.19 -0.68
N SER A 91 -0.26 -3.29 -0.33
CA SER A 91 0.37 -4.17 -1.32
C SER A 91 -0.62 -4.72 -2.35
N GLU A 92 -1.87 -4.98 -1.94
CA GLU A 92 -2.93 -5.42 -2.86
C GLU A 92 -3.26 -4.37 -3.94
N ARG A 93 -3.31 -3.09 -3.57
CA ARG A 93 -3.59 -2.00 -4.51
C ARG A 93 -2.44 -1.81 -5.48
N LEU A 94 -1.20 -1.91 -4.99
CA LEU A 94 0.00 -1.85 -5.85
C LEU A 94 0.00 -2.99 -6.88
N ALA A 95 -0.33 -4.20 -6.46
CA ALA A 95 -0.38 -5.37 -7.34
C ALA A 95 -1.45 -5.21 -8.45
N VAL A 96 -2.67 -4.83 -8.08
CA VAL A 96 -3.77 -4.62 -9.04
C VAL A 96 -3.45 -3.49 -10.02
N ALA A 97 -2.93 -2.36 -9.53
CA ALA A 97 -2.52 -1.24 -10.39
C ALA A 97 -1.44 -1.66 -11.38
N PHE A 98 -0.42 -2.39 -10.92
CA PHE A 98 0.61 -2.93 -11.81
C PHE A 98 0.01 -3.83 -12.90
N GLY A 99 -0.95 -4.69 -12.55
CA GLY A 99 -1.70 -5.51 -13.49
C GLY A 99 -2.35 -4.67 -14.59
N ILE A 100 -3.21 -3.73 -14.19
CA ILE A 100 -3.96 -2.88 -15.13
C ILE A 100 -3.03 -2.11 -16.08
N ILE A 101 -1.92 -1.57 -15.56
CA ILE A 101 -0.96 -0.80 -16.37
C ILE A 101 -0.23 -1.66 -17.41
N ASN A 102 -0.06 -2.96 -17.15
CA ASN A 102 0.80 -3.84 -17.95
C ASN A 102 0.05 -4.90 -18.76
N THR A 103 -1.28 -4.91 -18.70
CA THR A 103 -2.15 -5.82 -19.45
C THR A 103 -3.10 -5.06 -20.38
N GLU A 104 -3.57 -5.73 -21.43
CA GLU A 104 -4.56 -5.15 -22.35
C GLU A 104 -5.96 -5.15 -21.72
N ALA A 105 -6.84 -4.28 -22.21
CA ALA A 105 -8.23 -4.24 -21.76
C ALA A 105 -8.91 -5.61 -21.96
N GLY A 106 -9.66 -6.06 -20.94
CA GLY A 106 -10.29 -7.38 -20.94
C GLY A 106 -9.38 -8.54 -20.52
N THR A 107 -8.09 -8.29 -20.25
CA THR A 107 -7.19 -9.32 -19.70
C THR A 107 -7.60 -9.66 -18.27
N THR A 108 -7.68 -10.95 -17.96
CA THR A 108 -7.87 -11.42 -16.58
C THR A 108 -6.57 -11.26 -15.80
N ILE A 109 -6.64 -10.61 -14.65
CA ILE A 109 -5.52 -10.44 -13.71
C ILE A 109 -5.70 -11.40 -12.52
N ARG A 110 -4.61 -12.02 -12.05
CA ARG A 110 -4.58 -12.94 -10.90
C ARG A 110 -3.33 -12.74 -10.04
#